data_AF-A0A920E6F5-F1
#
_entry.id   AF-A0A920E6F5-F1
#
_cell.length_a   1.000
_cell.length_b   1.000
_cell.length_c   1.000
_cell.angle_alpha   90.00
_cell.angle_beta   90.00
_cell.angle_gamma   90.00
#
_symmetry.space_group_name_H-M   'P 1'
#
loop_
_entity.id
_entity.type
_entity.pdbx_description
1 polymer ?
#
loop_
_entity_poly.entity_id
_entity_poly.type
_entity_poly.pdbx_seq_one_letter_code
_entity_poly.pdbx_strand_id
1 'polypeptide(L)'
;MRLLVFKENYDGTALEPELLPAEFPNLLINGSEGIAVGMATKIPPHCPNEIIDACCKIIQDPDISDEELMELVNGPDFPTGGIIVG
;
A
#
# COMPACT_ATOMS: atom_id res chain seq x y z
N MET A 1 -24.63 10.86 -4.46
CA MET A 1 -23.92 10.62 -3.20
C MET A 1 -22.44 10.49 -3.54
N ARG A 2 -21.60 11.45 -3.13
CA ARG A 2 -20.16 11.43 -3.41
C ARG A 2 -19.51 10.58 -2.31
N LEU A 3 -18.82 9.50 -2.66
CA LEU A 3 -18.29 8.52 -1.69
C LEU A 3 -17.09 9.04 -0.88
N LEU A 4 -16.50 10.18 -1.29
CA LEU A 4 -15.27 10.73 -0.73
C LEU A 4 -15.43 12.19 -0.35
N VAL A 5 -14.63 12.62 0.63
CA VAL A 5 -14.50 14.02 1.06
C VAL A 5 -13.68 14.79 0.02
N PHE A 6 -14.17 15.97 -0.35
CA PHE A 6 -13.49 16.89 -1.26
C PHE A 6 -13.23 18.20 -0.52
N LYS A 7 -12.05 18.77 -0.76
CA LYS A 7 -11.63 20.06 -0.23
C LYS A 7 -11.37 21.03 -1.36
N GLU A 8 -11.33 22.31 -1.05
CA GLU A 8 -10.86 23.33 -1.98
C GLU A 8 -9.37 23.11 -2.29
N ASN A 9 -8.99 23.38 -3.54
CA ASN A 9 -7.61 23.45 -3.95
C ASN A 9 -6.93 24.71 -3.36
N TYR A 10 -5.63 24.89 -3.61
CA TYR A 10 -4.82 25.93 -2.93
C TYR A 10 -5.32 27.38 -3.10
N ASP A 11 -6.09 27.69 -4.15
CA ASP A 11 -6.63 29.03 -4.45
C ASP A 11 -8.17 29.12 -4.42
N GLY A 12 -8.86 28.05 -4.00
CA GLY A 12 -10.32 28.00 -3.87
C GLY A 12 -11.10 27.96 -5.18
N THR A 13 -10.43 27.79 -6.33
CA THR A 13 -11.08 27.78 -7.65
C THR A 13 -11.63 26.41 -8.05
N ALA A 14 -11.13 25.33 -7.44
CA ALA A 14 -11.52 23.95 -7.75
C ALA A 14 -11.64 23.09 -6.49
N LEU A 15 -12.34 21.97 -6.61
CA LEU A 15 -12.41 20.96 -5.55
C LEU A 15 -11.54 19.75 -5.92
N GLU A 16 -10.69 19.32 -5.00
CA GLU A 16 -9.87 18.12 -5.12
C GLU A 16 -10.27 17.06 -4.07
N PRO A 17 -10.20 15.76 -4.40
CA PRO A 17 -10.46 14.72 -3.43
C PRO A 17 -9.32 14.67 -2.40
N GLU A 18 -9.66 14.47 -1.13
CA GLU A 18 -8.63 14.28 -0.10
C GLU A 18 -7.95 12.92 -0.20
N LEU A 19 -8.70 11.90 -0.65
CA LEU A 19 -8.23 10.53 -0.87
C LEU A 19 -8.80 10.03 -2.20
N LEU A 20 -8.06 9.14 -2.87
CA LEU A 20 -8.57 8.43 -4.04
C LEU A 20 -9.24 7.12 -3.60
N PRO A 21 -10.30 6.67 -4.30
CA PRO A 21 -10.80 5.32 -4.12
C PRO A 21 -9.70 4.34 -4.56
N ALA A 22 -9.17 3.56 -3.62
CA ALA A 22 -8.17 2.54 -3.88
C ALA A 22 -8.86 1.17 -3.86
N GLU A 23 -9.05 0.57 -5.03
CA GLU A 23 -9.65 -0.78 -5.16
C GLU A 23 -8.65 -1.89 -4.82
N PHE A 24 -7.36 -1.56 -4.74
CA PHE A 24 -6.28 -2.46 -4.36
C PHE A 24 -5.27 -1.74 -3.44
N PRO A 25 -4.49 -2.48 -2.63
CA PRO A 25 -3.54 -1.92 -1.67
C PRO A 25 -2.28 -1.36 -2.34
N ASN A 26 -2.44 -0.21 -3.01
CA ASN A 26 -1.42 0.41 -3.85
C ASN A 26 -0.10 0.73 -3.13
N LEU A 27 -0.16 1.11 -1.85
CA LEU A 27 1.04 1.44 -1.07
C LEU A 27 2.01 0.26 -0.97
N LEU A 28 1.50 -0.96 -0.77
CA LEU A 28 2.32 -2.16 -0.66
C LEU A 28 2.74 -2.70 -2.02
N ILE A 29 1.82 -2.64 -3.00
CA ILE A 29 2.07 -3.13 -4.35
C ILE A 29 3.14 -2.32 -5.06
N ASN A 30 3.05 -0.99 -5.03
CA ASN A 30 3.99 -0.11 -5.74
C ASN A 30 5.11 0.43 -4.84
N GLY A 31 4.95 0.36 -3.52
CA GLY A 31 5.90 0.94 -2.58
C GLY A 31 5.84 2.47 -2.53
N SER A 32 6.80 3.06 -1.82
CA SER A 32 6.97 4.50 -1.70
C SER A 32 8.39 4.85 -1.25
N GLU A 33 8.96 5.91 -1.79
CA GLU A 33 10.24 6.47 -1.34
C GLU A 33 10.08 7.97 -1.13
N GLY A 34 10.52 8.47 0.03
CA GLY A 34 10.33 9.87 0.38
C GLY A 34 11.25 10.32 1.52
N ILE A 35 11.68 11.56 1.48
CA ILE A 35 12.51 12.20 2.51
C ILE A 35 11.79 13.47 2.95
N ALA A 36 11.59 13.59 4.25
CA ALA A 36 11.03 14.79 4.87
C ALA A 36 12.04 15.37 5.88
N VAL A 37 11.61 16.33 6.70
CA VAL A 37 12.48 16.93 7.70
C VAL A 37 12.60 15.99 8.91
N GLY A 38 13.78 15.39 9.07
CA GLY A 38 14.08 14.49 10.19
C GLY A 38 13.59 13.05 10.04
N MET A 39 13.04 12.67 8.88
CA MET A 39 12.56 11.32 8.60
C MET A 39 12.72 10.94 7.13
N ALA A 40 12.80 9.64 6.86
CA ALA A 40 12.80 9.06 5.54
C ALA A 40 11.93 7.79 5.52
N THR A 41 11.32 7.51 4.37
CA THR A 41 10.55 6.29 4.12
C THR A 41 11.05 5.60 2.86
N LYS A 42 11.10 4.27 2.91
CA LYS A 42 11.39 3.41 1.77
C LYS A 42 10.67 2.09 1.95
N ILE A 43 9.55 1.96 1.24
CA ILE A 43 8.73 0.75 1.20
C ILE A 43 8.93 0.12 -0.19
N PRO A 44 9.42 -1.12 -0.28
CA PRO A 44 9.61 -1.77 -1.56
C PRO A 44 8.26 -2.25 -2.16
N PRO A 45 8.20 -2.47 -3.48
CA PRO A 45 7.04 -3.09 -4.13
C PRO A 45 6.89 -4.56 -3.74
N HIS A 46 5.66 -5.08 -3.80
CA HIS A 46 5.30 -6.46 -3.48
C HIS A 46 4.37 -7.03 -4.56
N CYS A 47 4.33 -8.37 -4.64
CA CYS A 47 3.46 -9.07 -5.57
C CYS A 47 1.97 -8.80 -5.25
N PRO A 48 1.16 -8.30 -6.20
CA PRO A 48 -0.26 -8.00 -5.95
C PRO A 48 -1.08 -9.19 -5.45
N ASN A 49 -0.82 -10.38 -5.96
CA ASN A 49 -1.57 -11.57 -5.58
C ASN A 49 -1.33 -11.93 -4.11
N GLU A 50 -0.07 -11.90 -3.66
CA GLU A 50 0.29 -12.19 -2.26
C GLU A 50 -0.35 -11.20 -1.29
N ILE A 51 -0.33 -9.90 -1.63
CA ILE A 51 -0.94 -8.87 -0.79
C ILE A 51 -2.46 -8.99 -0.75
N ILE A 52 -3.11 -9.29 -1.89
CA ILE A 52 -4.57 -9.49 -1.92
C ILE A 52 -4.96 -10.73 -1.09
N ASP A 53 -4.22 -11.84 -1.23
CA ASP A 53 -4.46 -13.06 -0.47
C ASP A 53 -4.28 -12.82 1.04
N ALA A 54 -3.24 -12.08 1.44
CA ALA A 54 -3.03 -11.65 2.82
C ALA A 54 -4.17 -10.76 3.33
N CYS A 55 -4.64 -9.78 2.54
CA CYS A 55 -5.80 -8.97 2.90
C CYS A 55 -7.07 -9.82 3.08
N CYS A 56 -7.33 -10.77 2.18
CA CYS A 56 -8.45 -11.69 2.30
C CYS A 56 -8.34 -12.58 3.55
N LYS A 57 -7.12 -13.01 3.90
CA LYS A 57 -6.87 -13.81 5.09
C LYS A 57 -7.11 -13.01 6.38
N ILE A 58 -6.65 -11.76 6.46
CA ILE A 58 -6.94 -10.86 7.60
C ILE A 58 -8.44 -10.62 7.77
N ILE A 59 -9.20 -10.52 6.66
CA ILE A 59 -10.66 -10.38 6.72
C ILE A 59 -11.32 -11.63 7.30
N GLN A 60 -10.80 -12.82 6.98
CA GLN A 60 -11.33 -14.10 7.46
C GLN A 60 -10.94 -14.40 8.91
N ASP A 61 -9.73 -13.99 9.29
CA ASP A 61 -9.14 -14.20 10.60
C ASP A 61 -8.44 -12.92 11.07
N PRO A 62 -9.15 -12.02 11.77
CA PRO A 62 -8.59 -10.76 12.25
C PRO A 62 -7.47 -10.91 13.29
N ASP A 63 -7.34 -12.10 13.90
CA ASP A 63 -6.34 -12.40 14.93
C ASP A 63 -5.13 -13.18 14.35
N ILE A 64 -5.04 -13.32 13.02
CA ILE A 64 -3.91 -13.95 12.35
C ILE A 64 -2.57 -13.34 12.79
N SER A 65 -1.58 -14.21 13.00
CA SER A 65 -0.24 -13.78 13.40
C SER A 65 0.56 -13.20 12.23
N ASP A 66 1.53 -12.35 12.55
CA ASP A 66 2.49 -11.84 11.55
C ASP A 66 3.26 -12.98 10.87
N GLU A 67 3.55 -14.06 11.61
CA GLU A 67 4.27 -15.25 11.11
C GLU A 67 3.47 -15.94 10.00
N GLU A 68 2.16 -16.12 10.18
CA GLU A 68 1.28 -16.70 9.16
C GLU A 68 1.09 -15.75 7.95
N LEU A 69 1.13 -14.44 8.16
CA LEU A 69 1.09 -13.46 7.07
C LEU A 69 2.38 -13.48 6.24
N MET A 70 3.54 -13.71 6.86
CA MET A 70 4.82 -13.87 6.17
C MET A 70 4.88 -15.15 5.32
N GLU A 71 4.10 -16.18 5.63
CA GLU A 71 3.96 -17.36 4.76
C GLU A 71 3.20 -17.04 3.46
N LEU A 72 2.36 -16.00 3.46
CA LEU A 72 1.64 -15.53 2.28
C LEU A 72 2.43 -14.48 1.49
N VAL A 73 3.14 -13.59 2.19
CA VAL A 73 3.93 -12.50 1.59
C VAL A 73 5.41 -12.86 1.66
N ASN A 74 5.90 -13.51 0.61
CA ASN A 74 7.25 -14.09 0.56
C ASN A 74 8.35 -13.01 0.58
N GLY A 75 8.01 -11.79 0.14
CA GLY A 75 8.89 -10.65 0.21
C GLY A 75 8.66 -9.64 -0.92
N PRO A 76 9.63 -8.73 -1.13
CA PRO A 76 9.55 -7.73 -2.18
C PRO A 76 9.59 -8.34 -3.59
N ASP A 77 8.81 -7.75 -4.49
CA ASP A 77 8.80 -8.10 -5.92
C ASP A 77 9.21 -6.88 -6.75
N PHE A 78 10.44 -6.90 -7.28
CA PHE A 78 10.97 -5.80 -8.07
C PHE A 78 10.64 -6.02 -9.56
N PRO A 79 10.19 -4.99 -10.29
CA PRO A 79 9.86 -5.10 -11.71
C PRO A 79 11.09 -5.45 -12.58
N THR A 80 12.29 -5.27 -12.04
CA THR A 80 13.57 -5.64 -12.68
C THR A 80 13.97 -7.09 -12.46
N GLY A 81 13.22 -7.84 -11.65
CA GLY A 81 13.69 -9.09 -11.06
C GLY A 81 14.89 -8.88 -10.14
N GLY A 82 15.59 -9.97 -9.83
CA GLY A 82 16.79 -9.95 -9.00
C GLY A 82 16.87 -11.19 -8.11
N ILE A 83 17.92 -11.23 -7.28
CA ILE A 83 18.06 -12.23 -6.22
C ILE A 83 18.16 -11.45 -4.92
N ILE A 84 17.19 -11.67 -4.02
CA ILE A 84 17.23 -11.16 -2.67
C ILE A 84 18.04 -12.16 -1.84
N VAL A 85 19.09 -11.68 -1.17
CA VAL A 85 19.89 -12.47 -0.23
C VAL A 85 19.63 -11.88 1.15
N GLY A 86 18.88 -12.63 1.94
CA GLY A 86 18.50 -12.32 3.33
C GLY A 86 19.17 -13.24 4.32
#